data_AF-A0AB39S0A4-F1
#
_entry.id   AF-A0AB39S0A4-F1
#
_cell.length_a   1.000
_cell.length_b   1.000
_cell.length_c   1.000
_cell.angle_alpha   90.00
_cell.angle_beta   90.00
_cell.angle_gamma   90.00
#
_symmetry.space_group_name_H-M   'P 1'
#
loop_
_entity.id
_entity.type
_entity.pdbx_description
1 polymer ?
#
loop_
_entity_poly.entity_id
_entity_poly.type
_entity_poly.pdbx_seq_one_letter_code
_entity_poly.pdbx_strand_id
1 'polypeptide(L)'
;MRAAESLAALGDSRGVDLLYALARDTTLYGSDRVRAAEALGQLGDSRAVDLFHNFARNTTYSVGVDRVAAAESLVGLGDSRGVDLLYAVAVAGDTTPYDGVRVRAADALAGLGDSREVNLLYALARDTALSGDARVSAAEALAGLGDARGANFLT
;
A
#
# COMPACT_ATOMS: atom_id res chain seq x y z
N MET A 1 -10.86 3.07 20.21
CA MET A 1 -11.16 3.63 18.87
C MET A 1 -12.46 4.43 18.82
N ARG A 2 -13.66 3.82 18.93
CA ARG A 2 -14.94 4.52 18.70
C ARG A 2 -15.12 5.82 19.48
N ALA A 3 -14.74 5.84 20.75
CA ALA A 3 -14.81 7.07 21.55
C ALA A 3 -13.89 8.17 21.02
N ALA A 4 -12.70 7.82 20.51
CA ALA A 4 -11.76 8.75 19.91
C ALA A 4 -12.32 9.32 18.59
N GLU A 5 -12.82 8.44 17.72
CA GLU A 5 -13.48 8.81 16.45
C GLU A 5 -14.67 9.75 16.71
N SER A 6 -15.53 9.43 17.68
CA SER A 6 -16.68 10.25 18.03
C SER A 6 -16.28 11.64 18.56
N LEU A 7 -15.29 11.72 19.46
CA LEU A 7 -14.80 13.01 19.94
C LEU A 7 -14.21 13.85 18.79
N ALA A 8 -13.40 13.22 17.93
CA ALA A 8 -12.78 13.91 16.81
C ALA A 8 -13.80 14.42 15.79
N ALA A 9 -14.83 13.62 15.48
CA ALA A 9 -15.93 14.01 14.61
C ALA A 9 -16.77 15.17 15.17
N LEU A 10 -16.76 15.37 16.49
CA LEU A 10 -17.38 16.52 17.16
C LEU A 10 -16.46 17.76 17.18
N GLY A 11 -15.27 17.70 16.57
CA GLY A 11 -14.28 18.77 16.59
C GLY A 11 -13.50 18.88 17.90
N ASP A 12 -13.60 17.88 18.79
CA ASP A 12 -12.84 17.85 20.03
C ASP A 12 -11.41 17.36 19.75
N SER A 13 -10.43 18.24 19.98
CA SER A 13 -9.01 17.95 19.75
C SER A 13 -8.50 16.74 20.54
N ARG A 14 -9.13 16.43 21.69
CA ARG A 14 -8.79 15.24 22.48
C ARG A 14 -9.06 13.94 21.72
N GLY A 15 -10.07 13.94 20.85
CA GLY A 15 -10.34 12.81 19.96
C GLY A 15 -9.20 12.60 18.97
N VAL A 16 -8.73 13.68 18.36
CA VAL A 16 -7.61 13.67 17.40
C VAL A 16 -6.33 13.20 18.08
N ASP A 17 -6.00 13.72 19.26
CA ASP A 17 -4.80 13.29 19.98
C ASP A 17 -4.87 11.84 20.45
N LEU A 18 -6.07 11.35 20.82
CA LEU A 18 -6.26 9.95 21.16
C LEU A 18 -6.09 9.05 19.93
N LEU A 19 -6.60 9.44 18.77
CA LEU A 19 -6.35 8.70 17.51
C LEU A 19 -4.85 8.64 17.19
N TYR A 20 -4.13 9.75 17.37
CA TYR A 20 -2.68 9.79 17.17
C TYR A 20 -1.92 8.88 18.14
N ALA A 21 -2.32 8.83 19.41
CA ALA A 21 -1.76 7.90 20.39
C ALA A 21 -2.01 6.43 19.99
N LEU A 22 -3.24 6.10 19.59
CA LEU A 22 -3.62 4.76 19.15
C LEU A 22 -2.84 4.30 17.92
N ALA A 23 -2.62 5.16 16.93
CA ALA A 23 -1.81 4.83 15.75
C ALA A 23 -0.36 4.43 16.09
N ARG A 24 0.17 4.96 17.21
CA ARG A 24 1.55 4.73 17.65
C ARG A 24 1.69 3.64 18.70
N ASP A 25 0.59 3.13 19.22
CA ASP A 25 0.59 2.09 20.24
C ASP A 25 0.97 0.74 19.63
N THR A 26 2.22 0.32 19.85
CA THR A 26 2.76 -0.94 19.33
C THR A 26 2.19 -2.18 20.04
N THR A 27 1.35 -2.01 21.07
CA THR A 27 0.63 -3.12 21.70
C THR A 27 -0.65 -3.48 20.94
N LEU A 28 -1.13 -2.60 20.05
CA LEU A 28 -2.28 -2.84 19.19
C LEU A 28 -1.89 -3.59 17.91
N TYR A 29 -2.88 -4.28 17.32
CA TYR A 29 -2.74 -4.86 15.99
C TYR A 29 -2.43 -3.78 14.94
N GLY A 30 -1.62 -4.15 13.93
CA GLY A 30 -1.26 -3.25 12.83
C GLY A 30 -2.47 -2.61 12.15
N SER A 31 -3.52 -3.39 11.92
CA SER A 31 -4.78 -2.92 11.32
C SER A 31 -5.50 -1.87 12.15
N ASP A 32 -5.53 -1.98 13.49
CA ASP A 32 -6.11 -0.96 14.36
C ASP A 32 -5.32 0.34 14.32
N ARG A 33 -3.99 0.25 14.23
CA ARG A 33 -3.10 1.40 14.11
C ARG A 33 -3.26 2.12 12.77
N VAL A 34 -3.38 1.36 11.68
CA VAL A 34 -3.67 1.89 10.33
C VAL A 34 -5.02 2.61 10.34
N ARG A 35 -6.06 1.99 10.91
CA ARG A 35 -7.39 2.61 11.03
C ARG A 35 -7.38 3.92 11.83
N ALA A 36 -6.58 4.00 12.88
CA ALA A 36 -6.42 5.25 13.63
C ALA A 36 -5.77 6.35 12.77
N ALA A 37 -4.76 6.01 11.96
CA ALA A 37 -4.15 6.94 11.01
C ALA A 37 -5.10 7.34 9.86
N GLU A 38 -5.95 6.42 9.38
CA GLU A 38 -7.01 6.72 8.40
C GLU A 38 -8.01 7.72 8.94
N ALA A 39 -8.47 7.52 10.18
CA ALA A 39 -9.35 8.49 10.84
C ALA A 39 -8.70 9.87 10.93
N LEU A 40 -7.41 9.94 11.29
CA LEU A 40 -6.67 11.21 11.27
C LEU A 40 -6.59 11.85 9.87
N GLY A 41 -6.32 11.05 8.84
CA GLY A 41 -6.25 11.52 7.46
C GLY A 41 -7.59 12.08 6.97
N GLN A 42 -8.70 11.40 7.29
CA GLN A 42 -10.06 11.86 6.97
C GLN A 42 -10.42 13.18 7.68
N LEU A 43 -9.85 13.41 8.86
CA LEU A 43 -10.00 14.67 9.59
C LEU A 43 -9.07 15.79 9.08
N GLY A 44 -8.22 15.51 8.08
CA GLY A 44 -7.24 16.46 7.55
C GLY A 44 -6.04 16.68 8.47
N ASP A 45 -5.81 15.81 9.46
CA ASP A 45 -4.65 15.90 10.33
C ASP A 45 -3.38 15.48 9.59
N SER A 46 -2.50 16.44 9.34
CA SER A 46 -1.23 16.23 8.63
C SER A 46 -0.33 15.14 9.22
N ARG A 47 -0.47 14.82 10.52
CA ARG A 47 0.29 13.75 11.18
C ARG A 47 -0.02 12.37 10.60
N ALA A 48 -1.18 12.19 9.95
CA ALA A 48 -1.54 10.95 9.28
C ALA A 48 -0.51 10.55 8.21
N VAL A 49 0.04 11.53 7.49
CA VAL A 49 1.04 11.30 6.44
C VAL A 49 2.27 10.60 7.01
N ASP A 50 2.86 11.13 8.08
CA ASP A 50 4.05 10.51 8.67
C ASP A 50 3.76 9.14 9.30
N LEU A 51 2.55 8.94 9.83
CA LEU A 51 2.12 7.63 10.32
C LEU A 51 2.09 6.60 9.19
N PHE A 52 1.41 6.90 8.08
CA PHE A 52 1.33 6.00 6.94
C PHE A 52 2.68 5.72 6.31
N HIS A 53 3.54 6.74 6.18
CA HIS A 53 4.91 6.55 5.70
C HIS A 53 5.69 5.56 6.57
N ASN A 54 5.55 5.67 7.90
CA ASN A 54 6.19 4.74 8.82
C ASN A 54 5.60 3.33 8.73
N PHE A 55 4.29 3.19 8.55
CA PHE A 55 3.63 1.88 8.41
C PHE A 55 4.05 1.18 7.11
N ALA A 56 4.04 1.89 5.98
CA ALA A 56 4.43 1.36 4.67
C ALA A 56 5.89 0.89 4.62
N ARG A 57 6.78 1.47 5.45
CA ARG A 57 8.20 1.08 5.56
C ARG A 57 8.46 0.00 6.60
N ASN A 58 7.54 -0.27 7.51
CA ASN A 58 7.78 -1.20 8.61
C ASN A 58 7.63 -2.65 8.13
N THR A 59 8.74 -3.37 8.05
CA THR A 59 8.76 -4.80 7.65
C THR A 59 8.72 -5.76 8.85
N THR A 60 8.80 -5.25 10.08
CA THR A 60 8.97 -6.08 11.29
C THR A 60 7.64 -6.52 11.89
N TYR A 61 6.62 -5.67 11.83
CA TYR A 61 5.33 -5.90 12.51
C TYR A 61 4.12 -5.79 11.58
N SER A 62 4.34 -5.49 10.31
CA SER A 62 3.30 -5.25 9.32
C SER A 62 3.19 -6.44 8.40
N VAL A 63 1.97 -6.95 8.20
CA VAL A 63 1.73 -7.86 7.06
C VAL A 63 1.93 -7.04 5.79
N GLY A 64 2.42 -7.66 4.72
CA GLY A 64 2.66 -6.94 3.45
C GLY A 64 1.45 -6.17 2.95
N VAL A 65 0.23 -6.67 3.22
CA VAL A 65 -1.04 -6.00 2.90
C VAL A 65 -1.19 -4.65 3.59
N ASP A 66 -0.85 -4.57 4.88
CA ASP A 66 -0.93 -3.32 5.66
C ASP A 66 0.06 -2.26 5.11
N ARG A 67 1.21 -2.70 4.57
CA ARG A 67 2.18 -1.79 3.95
C ARG A 67 1.63 -1.18 2.66
N VAL A 68 0.96 -1.99 1.85
CA VAL A 68 0.32 -1.52 0.61
C VAL A 68 -0.83 -0.57 0.94
N ALA A 69 -1.69 -0.93 1.88
CA ALA A 69 -2.78 -0.05 2.33
C ALA A 69 -2.25 1.30 2.87
N ALA A 70 -1.18 1.28 3.65
CA ALA A 70 -0.55 2.52 4.14
C ALA A 70 0.02 3.37 2.99
N ALA A 71 0.62 2.75 1.97
CA ALA A 71 1.13 3.45 0.80
C ALA A 71 0.01 4.00 -0.10
N GLU A 72 -1.08 3.25 -0.29
CA GLU A 72 -2.30 3.71 -0.97
C GLU A 72 -2.92 4.92 -0.23
N SER A 73 -2.98 4.87 1.11
CA SER A 73 -3.47 5.99 1.93
C SER A 73 -2.60 7.24 1.79
N LEU A 74 -1.27 7.11 1.70
CA LEU A 74 -0.41 8.26 1.38
C LEU A 74 -0.75 8.88 0.03
N VAL A 75 -0.94 8.05 -1.00
CA VAL A 75 -1.32 8.53 -2.32
C VAL A 75 -2.68 9.22 -2.28
N GLY A 76 -3.66 8.65 -1.55
CA GLY A 76 -4.97 9.27 -1.35
C GLY A 76 -4.92 10.62 -0.63
N LEU A 77 -3.90 10.83 0.22
CA LEU A 77 -3.61 12.10 0.87
C LEU A 77 -2.79 13.07 -0.01
N GLY A 78 -2.47 12.69 -1.24
CA GLY A 78 -1.69 13.50 -2.17
C GLY A 78 -0.17 13.47 -1.92
N ASP A 79 0.32 12.55 -1.09
CA ASP A 79 1.75 12.39 -0.84
C ASP A 79 2.37 11.39 -1.82
N SER A 80 3.21 11.91 -2.71
CA SER A 80 3.85 11.12 -3.78
C SER A 80 4.81 10.05 -3.26
N ARG A 81 5.26 10.12 -2.00
CA ARG A 81 6.09 9.06 -1.39
C ARG A 81 5.35 7.73 -1.34
N GLY A 82 4.02 7.75 -1.33
CA GLY A 82 3.20 6.53 -1.41
C GLY A 82 3.50 5.72 -2.69
N VAL A 83 3.71 6.40 -3.83
CA VAL A 83 4.01 5.75 -5.11
C VAL A 83 5.36 5.01 -5.04
N ASP A 84 6.39 5.64 -4.48
CA ASP A 84 7.70 5.00 -4.33
C ASP A 84 7.68 3.81 -3.36
N LEU A 85 6.82 3.88 -2.34
CA LEU A 85 6.64 2.78 -1.40
C LEU A 85 5.89 1.61 -2.03
N LEU A 86 4.86 1.86 -2.85
CA LEU A 86 4.21 0.82 -3.66
C LEU A 86 5.22 0.15 -4.60
N TYR A 87 6.06 0.95 -5.27
CA TYR A 87 7.11 0.41 -6.14
C TYR A 87 8.08 -0.48 -5.36
N ALA A 88 8.55 -0.02 -4.20
CA ALA A 88 9.43 -0.80 -3.33
C ALA A 88 8.79 -2.11 -2.87
N VAL A 89 7.47 -2.15 -2.64
CA VAL A 89 6.75 -3.38 -2.30
C VAL A 89 6.68 -4.32 -3.50
N ALA A 90 6.34 -3.82 -4.68
CA ALA A 90 6.16 -4.64 -5.88
C ALA A 90 7.46 -5.36 -6.30
N VAL A 91 8.60 -4.69 -6.16
CA VAL A 91 9.93 -5.25 -6.49
C VAL A 91 10.59 -6.02 -5.35
N ALA A 92 9.95 -6.14 -4.18
CA ALA A 92 10.52 -6.85 -3.04
C ALA A 92 10.55 -8.37 -3.30
N GLY A 93 11.68 -8.87 -3.80
CA GLY A 93 11.82 -10.23 -4.30
C GLY A 93 11.88 -11.37 -3.27
N ASP A 94 11.90 -11.08 -1.95
CA ASP A 94 12.14 -12.14 -0.96
C ASP A 94 11.52 -11.89 0.44
N THR A 95 10.93 -10.72 0.68
CA THR A 95 10.55 -10.31 2.06
C THR A 95 9.05 -10.40 2.35
N THR A 96 8.23 -10.68 1.35
CA THR A 96 6.77 -10.76 1.51
C THR A 96 6.31 -12.18 1.21
N PRO A 97 5.85 -12.96 2.21
CA PRO A 97 5.40 -14.34 2.02
C PRO A 97 4.08 -14.47 1.22
N TYR A 98 3.62 -13.40 0.58
CA TYR A 98 2.34 -13.31 -0.10
C TYR A 98 2.52 -12.65 -1.47
N ASP A 99 2.58 -13.45 -2.52
CA ASP A 99 2.64 -13.00 -3.93
C ASP A 99 1.58 -11.94 -4.24
N GLY A 100 0.38 -12.09 -3.68
CA GLY A 100 -0.73 -11.16 -3.87
C GLY A 100 -0.44 -9.73 -3.38
N VAL A 101 0.49 -9.54 -2.43
CA VAL A 101 0.89 -8.20 -1.97
C VAL A 101 1.67 -7.47 -3.07
N ARG A 102 2.56 -8.17 -3.77
CA ARG A 102 3.40 -7.60 -4.83
C ARG A 102 2.55 -7.26 -6.06
N VAL A 103 1.63 -8.16 -6.41
CA VAL A 103 0.66 -7.93 -7.50
C VAL A 103 -0.23 -6.73 -7.18
N ARG A 104 -0.83 -6.68 -5.99
CA ARG A 104 -1.65 -5.52 -5.57
C ARG A 104 -0.87 -4.20 -5.65
N ALA A 105 0.38 -4.19 -5.21
CA ALA A 105 1.21 -2.99 -5.29
C ALA A 105 1.46 -2.56 -6.74
N ALA A 106 1.65 -3.51 -7.67
CA ALA A 106 1.77 -3.23 -9.09
C ALA A 106 0.46 -2.72 -9.70
N ASP A 107 -0.68 -3.32 -9.35
CA ASP A 107 -2.01 -2.86 -9.79
C ASP A 107 -2.33 -1.45 -9.28
N ALA A 108 -1.94 -1.13 -8.05
CA ALA A 108 -2.07 0.22 -7.51
C ALA A 108 -1.24 1.22 -8.32
N LEU A 109 -0.01 0.89 -8.69
CA LEU A 109 0.84 1.74 -9.54
C LEU A 109 0.27 1.92 -10.94
N ALA A 110 -0.33 0.86 -11.50
CA ALA A 110 -1.03 0.89 -12.78
C ALA A 110 -2.20 1.88 -12.76
N GLY A 111 -3.05 1.80 -11.73
CA GLY A 111 -4.16 2.73 -11.54
C GLY A 111 -3.72 4.20 -11.37
N LEU A 112 -2.48 4.43 -10.96
CA LEU A 112 -1.88 5.76 -10.81
C LEU A 112 -1.17 6.26 -12.07
N GLY A 113 -1.06 5.44 -13.13
CA GLY A 113 -0.34 5.78 -14.36
C GLY A 113 1.15 5.99 -14.14
N ASP A 114 1.75 5.26 -13.19
CA ASP A 114 3.18 5.37 -12.94
C ASP A 114 3.98 4.88 -14.15
N SER A 115 4.88 5.72 -14.67
CA SER A 115 5.68 5.39 -15.88
C SER A 115 6.54 4.12 -15.76
N ARG A 116 6.78 3.62 -14.54
CA ARG A 116 7.56 2.41 -14.27
C ARG A 116 6.72 1.13 -14.43
N GLU A 117 5.39 1.24 -14.54
CA GLU A 117 4.44 0.14 -14.60
C GLU A 117 4.82 -0.92 -15.65
N VAL A 118 5.10 -0.50 -16.88
CA VAL A 118 5.44 -1.42 -18.00
C VAL A 118 6.63 -2.32 -17.64
N ASN A 119 7.69 -1.74 -17.09
CA ASN A 119 8.89 -2.52 -16.72
C ASN A 119 8.68 -3.35 -15.46
N LEU A 120 7.83 -2.88 -14.54
CA LEU A 120 7.46 -3.61 -13.35
C LEU A 120 6.64 -4.86 -13.70
N LEU A 121 5.58 -4.73 -14.49
CA LEU A 121 4.76 -5.84 -14.94
C LEU A 121 5.57 -6.86 -15.74
N TYR A 122 6.50 -6.40 -16.59
CA TYR A 122 7.45 -7.28 -17.27
C TYR A 122 8.32 -8.06 -16.30
N ALA A 123 8.82 -7.42 -15.23
CA ALA A 123 9.60 -8.09 -14.19
C ALA A 123 8.78 -9.10 -13.38
N LEU A 124 7.52 -8.79 -13.08
CA LEU A 124 6.62 -9.69 -12.36
C LEU A 124 6.21 -10.90 -13.20
N ALA A 125 5.95 -10.73 -14.50
CA ALA A 125 5.61 -11.83 -15.41
C ALA A 125 6.70 -12.91 -15.51
N ARG A 126 7.97 -12.54 -15.28
CA ARG A 126 9.14 -13.45 -15.28
C ARG A 126 9.57 -13.91 -13.89
N ASP A 127 8.89 -13.46 -12.83
CA ASP A 127 9.35 -13.71 -11.47
C ASP A 127 8.93 -15.10 -11.01
N THR A 128 9.87 -16.03 -11.01
CA THR A 128 9.65 -17.43 -10.62
C THR A 128 9.30 -17.61 -9.14
N ALA A 129 9.51 -16.59 -8.30
CA ALA A 129 9.06 -16.62 -6.91
C ALA A 129 7.54 -16.43 -6.81
N LEU A 130 6.89 -15.81 -7.81
CA LEU A 130 5.45 -15.64 -7.86
C LEU A 130 4.74 -16.91 -8.36
N SER A 131 3.51 -17.12 -7.91
CA SER A 131 2.60 -18.13 -8.45
C SER A 131 2.39 -17.97 -9.96
N GLY A 132 2.01 -19.08 -10.62
CA GLY A 132 1.68 -19.05 -12.05
C GLY A 132 0.59 -18.02 -12.37
N ASP A 133 -0.46 -17.99 -11.56
CA ASP A 133 -1.57 -17.04 -11.72
C ASP A 133 -1.11 -15.59 -11.60
N ALA A 134 -0.27 -15.27 -10.61
CA ALA A 134 0.27 -13.92 -10.43
C ALA A 134 1.14 -13.47 -11.62
N ARG A 135 1.95 -14.39 -12.19
CA ARG A 135 2.73 -14.10 -13.40
C ARG A 135 1.83 -13.89 -14.63
N VAL A 136 0.78 -14.70 -14.77
CA VAL A 136 -0.20 -14.56 -15.87
C VAL A 136 -0.94 -13.22 -15.76
N SER A 137 -1.42 -12.85 -14.57
CA SER A 137 -2.07 -11.54 -14.37
C SER A 137 -1.13 -10.38 -14.72
N ALA A 138 0.16 -10.46 -14.36
CA ALA A 138 1.14 -9.44 -14.74
C ALA A 138 1.36 -9.38 -16.27
N ALA A 139 1.38 -10.54 -16.95
CA ALA A 139 1.49 -10.61 -18.40
C ALA A 139 0.25 -10.07 -19.12
N GLU A 140 -0.95 -10.37 -18.61
CA GLU A 140 -2.22 -9.85 -19.12
C GLU A 140 -2.28 -8.32 -18.97
N ALA A 141 -1.92 -7.79 -17.80
CA ALA A 141 -1.85 -6.36 -17.57
C ALA A 141 -0.85 -5.70 -18.54
N LEU A 142 0.35 -6.28 -18.71
CA LEU A 142 1.36 -5.79 -19.65
C LEU A 142 0.85 -5.79 -21.11
N ALA A 143 0.14 -6.83 -21.52
CA ALA A 143 -0.48 -6.90 -22.84
C ALA A 143 -1.61 -5.87 -22.99
N GLY A 144 -2.38 -5.63 -21.93
CA GLY A 144 -3.42 -4.60 -21.86
C GLY A 144 -2.89 -3.18 -22.04
N LEU A 145 -1.64 -2.93 -21.64
CA LEU A 145 -0.91 -1.68 -21.93
C LEU A 145 -0.41 -1.58 -23.38
N GLY A 146 -0.65 -2.59 -24.21
CA GLY A 146 -0.17 -2.66 -25.60
C GLY A 146 1.29 -3.10 -25.74
N ASP A 147 1.92 -3.58 -24.67
CA ASP A 147 3.28 -4.10 -24.73
C ASP A 147 3.28 -5.57 -25.20
N ALA A 148 3.85 -5.80 -26.38
CA ALA A 148 3.89 -7.11 -27.02
C ALA A 148 4.60 -8.19 -26.17
N ARG A 149 5.46 -7.81 -25.22
CA ARG A 149 6.11 -8.75 -24.32
C ARG A 149 5.10 -9.47 -23.43
N GLY A 150 3.99 -8.83 -23.08
CA GLY A 150 2.92 -9.45 -22.29
C GLY A 150 2.29 -10.63 -23.03
N ALA A 151 1.94 -10.45 -24.31
CA ALA A 151 1.35 -11.50 -25.14
C ALA A 151 2.26 -12.73 -25.28
N ASN A 152 3.59 -12.54 -25.33
CA ASN A 152 4.55 -13.63 -25.44
C ASN A 152 4.57 -14.58 -24.22
N PHE A 153 4.06 -14.15 -23.07
CA PHE A 153 3.94 -15.01 -21.88
C PHE A 153 2.63 -15.82 -21.86
N LEU A 154 1.66 -15.49 -22.73
CA LEU A 154 0.31 -16.06 -22.73
C LEU A 154 0.08 -17.09 -23.86
N THR A 155 1.07 -17.32 -24.72
CA THR A 155 1.04 -18.23 -25.87
C THR A 155 2.01 -19.39 -25.70
#